data_AF-A0A959VFY6-F1
#
_entry.id   AF-A0A959VFY6-F1
#
_cell.length_a   1.000
_cell.length_b   1.000
_cell.length_c   1.000
_cell.angle_alpha   90.00
_cell.angle_beta   90.00
_cell.angle_gamma   90.00
#
_symmetry.space_group_name_H-M   'P 1'
#
loop_
_entity.id
_entity.type
_entity.pdbx_description
1 polymer ?
#
loop_
_entity_poly.entity_id
_entity_poly.type
_entity_poly.pdbx_seq_one_letter_code
_entity_poly.pdbx_strand_id
1 'polypeptide(L)'
;MKRRISILIAIIGLVQFLYSQNCTQCDNTGNPTGNFASEIGENTIAEGDWSFSGGYASESTGVLSFSHGANCYSIGPCSVTLGHSIKSIGLQSMVIGTGAGNEETDLLTNNISQSLMIGFGSDRPTFFIGGSSGIGSTGKVGIGDVTDPQAKLHIKADNGEAASLFLETYSFGGSNAADLWLGTQEYGLRAMYGKLYFNTGGNYIFNSANANVGIGVLTPHEKPVLFRI
;
A
#
# COMPACT_ATOMS: atom_id res chain seq x y z
N MET A 1 70.91 7.09 -5.50
CA MET A 1 69.97 7.63 -4.49
C MET A 1 68.63 8.09 -5.09
N LYS A 2 68.62 8.91 -6.16
CA LYS A 2 67.40 9.40 -6.84
C LYS A 2 66.39 8.31 -7.27
N ARG A 3 66.88 7.17 -7.81
CA ARG A 3 66.03 6.06 -8.29
C ARG A 3 65.27 5.31 -7.17
N ARG A 4 65.79 5.30 -5.94
CA ARG A 4 65.11 4.70 -4.77
C ARG A 4 64.06 5.63 -4.17
N ILE A 5 64.30 6.95 -4.23
CA ILE A 5 63.35 7.98 -3.79
C ILE A 5 62.14 8.02 -4.74
N SER A 6 62.36 7.91 -6.06
CA SER A 6 61.25 7.83 -7.04
C SER A 6 60.38 6.58 -6.88
N ILE A 7 60.96 5.43 -6.50
CA ILE A 7 60.19 4.20 -6.22
C ILE A 7 59.40 4.36 -4.91
N LEU A 8 59.98 4.97 -3.88
CA LEU A 8 59.29 5.22 -2.62
C LEU A 8 58.11 6.19 -2.79
N ILE A 9 58.28 7.25 -3.60
CA ILE A 9 57.21 8.21 -3.92
C ILE A 9 56.14 7.56 -4.81
N ALA A 10 56.51 6.67 -5.74
CA ALA A 10 55.55 5.90 -6.53
C ALA A 10 54.74 4.90 -5.67
N ILE A 11 55.36 4.28 -4.67
CA ILE A 11 54.67 3.38 -3.71
C ILE A 11 53.74 4.18 -2.79
N ILE A 12 54.15 5.37 -2.34
CA ILE A 12 53.30 6.27 -1.54
C ILE A 12 52.16 6.86 -2.38
N GLY A 13 52.37 7.14 -3.67
CA GLY A 13 51.31 7.51 -4.62
C GLY A 13 50.38 6.37 -5.06
N LEU A 14 50.80 5.11 -4.81
CA LEU A 14 50.00 3.90 -4.97
C LEU A 14 49.18 3.53 -3.73
N VAL A 15 49.36 4.24 -2.61
CA VAL A 15 48.38 4.27 -1.51
C VAL A 15 47.22 5.15 -2.00
N GLN A 16 46.47 4.59 -2.93
CA GLN A 16 45.28 5.16 -3.51
C GLN A 16 44.32 5.52 -2.38
N PHE A 17 43.59 6.61 -2.58
CA PHE A 17 42.38 6.95 -1.85
C PHE A 17 41.36 5.82 -2.00
N LEU A 18 41.50 4.77 -1.20
CA LEU A 18 40.41 3.91 -0.79
C LEU A 18 39.72 4.62 0.36
N TYR A 19 38.89 5.62 0.06
CA TYR A 19 37.73 5.84 0.93
C TYR A 19 36.78 4.67 0.65
N SER A 20 37.16 3.51 1.19
CA SER A 20 36.26 2.38 1.35
C SER A 20 35.07 2.87 2.16
N GLN A 21 33.87 2.38 1.81
CA GLN A 21 32.69 2.50 2.67
C GLN A 21 33.07 2.12 4.11
N ASN A 22 32.61 2.88 5.12
CA ASN A 22 32.99 2.65 6.53
C ASN A 22 32.71 1.21 6.99
N CYS A 23 31.63 0.59 6.50
CA CYS A 23 31.34 -0.84 6.63
C CYS A 23 30.16 -1.21 5.69
N THR A 24 30.17 -2.42 5.13
CA THR A 24 29.02 -3.01 4.41
C THR A 24 28.22 -3.94 5.34
N GLN A 25 28.91 -4.61 6.26
CA GLN A 25 28.36 -5.30 7.43
C GLN A 25 28.98 -4.62 8.65
N CYS A 26 28.15 -3.94 9.44
CA CYS A 26 28.55 -3.10 10.57
C CYS A 26 28.23 -3.80 11.90
N ASP A 27 28.29 -3.09 13.03
CA ASP A 27 28.06 -3.62 14.37
C ASP A 27 26.83 -4.56 14.45
N ASN A 28 27.01 -5.71 15.10
CA ASN A 28 26.01 -6.79 15.23
C ASN A 28 25.35 -7.24 13.90
N THR A 29 26.07 -7.14 12.78
CA THR A 29 25.66 -7.63 11.46
C THR A 29 26.74 -8.55 10.87
N GLY A 30 26.35 -9.55 10.09
CA GLY A 30 27.27 -10.42 9.34
C GLY A 30 27.37 -11.85 9.87
N ASN A 31 26.39 -12.28 10.68
CA ASN A 31 26.29 -13.66 11.14
C ASN A 31 24.86 -14.20 10.97
N PRO A 32 24.34 -14.23 9.73
CA PRO A 32 23.02 -14.78 9.46
C PRO A 32 22.96 -16.25 9.88
N THR A 33 21.88 -16.63 10.56
CA THR A 33 21.67 -18.01 11.05
C THR A 33 20.87 -18.87 10.06
N GLY A 34 20.14 -18.24 9.14
CA GLY A 34 19.42 -18.93 8.06
C GLY A 34 20.34 -19.46 6.97
N ASN A 35 19.98 -20.62 6.39
CA ASN A 35 20.74 -21.18 5.27
C ASN A 35 20.65 -20.25 4.06
N PHE A 36 21.79 -19.88 3.46
CA PHE A 36 21.86 -18.94 2.33
C PHE A 36 21.29 -17.54 2.61
N ALA A 37 21.13 -17.17 3.87
CA ALA A 37 20.68 -15.83 4.24
C ALA A 37 21.80 -14.79 4.07
N SER A 38 21.42 -13.52 3.99
CA SER A 38 22.36 -12.41 3.83
C SER A 38 21.95 -11.18 4.63
N GLU A 39 22.95 -10.47 5.14
CA GLU A 39 22.77 -9.28 5.97
C GLU A 39 23.68 -8.14 5.48
N ILE A 40 23.17 -6.90 5.43
CA ILE A 40 23.92 -5.70 5.05
C ILE A 40 23.48 -4.50 5.90
N GLY A 41 24.40 -3.83 6.57
CA GLY A 41 24.12 -2.66 7.41
C GLY A 41 24.45 -2.87 8.88
N GLU A 42 23.73 -2.24 9.80
CA GLU A 42 24.01 -2.21 11.25
C GLU A 42 22.85 -2.79 12.06
N ASN A 43 23.16 -3.67 13.02
CA ASN A 43 22.20 -4.37 13.87
C ASN A 43 21.12 -5.13 13.09
N THR A 44 21.47 -5.72 11.94
CA THR A 44 20.50 -6.48 11.13
C THR A 44 20.56 -7.97 11.45
N ILE A 45 19.40 -8.63 11.43
CA ILE A 45 19.25 -10.05 11.73
C ILE A 45 18.57 -10.75 10.54
N ALA A 46 19.16 -11.82 10.01
CA ALA A 46 18.57 -12.68 8.98
C ALA A 46 18.63 -14.16 9.42
N GLU A 47 17.51 -14.64 9.97
CA GLU A 47 17.41 -16.03 10.49
C GLU A 47 16.62 -16.95 9.56
N GLY A 48 15.81 -16.40 8.66
CA GLY A 48 15.05 -17.21 7.70
C GLY A 48 15.96 -17.81 6.63
N ASP A 49 15.76 -19.07 6.26
CA ASP A 49 16.46 -19.65 5.11
C ASP A 49 16.18 -18.82 3.84
N TRP A 50 17.21 -18.54 3.05
CA TRP A 50 17.19 -17.66 1.86
C TRP A 50 16.68 -16.24 2.11
N SER A 51 16.72 -15.76 3.36
CA SER A 51 16.27 -14.41 3.70
C SER A 51 17.34 -13.34 3.43
N PHE A 52 16.89 -12.09 3.36
CA PHE A 52 17.76 -10.92 3.33
C PHE A 52 17.29 -9.89 4.34
N SER A 53 18.20 -9.40 5.18
CA SER A 53 17.95 -8.24 6.05
C SER A 53 18.96 -7.13 5.78
N GLY A 54 18.50 -5.89 5.64
CA GLY A 54 19.43 -4.79 5.46
C GLY A 54 18.98 -3.43 5.96
N GLY A 55 19.97 -2.54 6.14
CA GLY A 55 19.79 -1.19 6.66
C GLY A 55 20.16 -1.09 8.15
N TYR A 56 19.26 -0.57 8.99
CA TYR A 56 19.48 -0.38 10.42
C TYR A 56 18.44 -1.16 11.24
N ALA A 57 18.89 -1.94 12.23
CA ALA A 57 18.00 -2.58 13.21
C ALA A 57 16.82 -3.36 12.57
N SER A 58 17.06 -4.05 11.45
CA SER A 58 16.02 -4.75 10.67
C SER A 58 16.17 -6.26 10.79
N GLU A 59 15.07 -6.99 10.73
CA GLU A 59 15.00 -8.42 11.02
C GLU A 59 14.19 -9.18 9.97
N SER A 60 14.75 -10.27 9.46
CA SER A 60 14.15 -11.17 8.49
C SER A 60 14.18 -12.62 8.99
N THR A 61 13.15 -13.03 9.74
CA THR A 61 13.05 -14.39 10.32
C THR A 61 12.20 -15.34 9.49
N GLY A 62 11.37 -14.84 8.58
CA GLY A 62 10.61 -15.68 7.66
C GLY A 62 11.51 -16.35 6.62
N VAL A 63 11.26 -17.62 6.27
CA VAL A 63 11.91 -18.26 5.10
C VAL A 63 11.60 -17.45 3.85
N LEU A 64 12.60 -17.19 3.00
CA LEU A 64 12.50 -16.34 1.80
C LEU A 64 12.01 -14.91 2.07
N SER A 65 12.14 -14.42 3.31
CA SER A 65 11.73 -13.06 3.67
C SER A 65 12.77 -12.01 3.25
N PHE A 66 12.29 -10.78 3.05
CA PHE A 66 13.13 -9.65 2.70
C PHE A 66 12.79 -8.44 3.57
N SER A 67 13.77 -7.84 4.22
CA SER A 67 13.61 -6.60 4.98
C SER A 67 14.68 -5.61 4.56
N HIS A 68 14.29 -4.37 4.26
CA HIS A 68 15.24 -3.29 4.04
C HIS A 68 14.74 -1.94 4.54
N GLY A 69 15.60 -1.22 5.25
CA GLY A 69 15.32 0.11 5.77
C GLY A 69 15.77 0.27 7.21
N ALA A 70 14.92 0.82 8.08
CA ALA A 70 15.24 1.01 9.49
C ALA A 70 14.10 0.54 10.40
N ASN A 71 14.38 -0.36 11.34
CA ASN A 71 13.33 -1.00 12.17
C ASN A 71 12.27 -1.71 11.31
N CYS A 72 12.70 -2.51 10.32
CA CYS A 72 11.84 -3.31 9.45
C CYS A 72 11.83 -4.77 9.91
N TYR A 73 10.65 -5.39 10.01
CA TYR A 73 10.50 -6.76 10.52
C TYR A 73 9.70 -7.64 9.54
N SER A 74 10.36 -8.48 8.74
CA SER A 74 9.72 -9.49 7.89
C SER A 74 9.72 -10.88 8.55
N ILE A 75 8.65 -11.16 9.28
CA ILE A 75 8.49 -12.38 10.10
C ILE A 75 7.77 -13.49 9.34
N GLY A 76 6.81 -13.13 8.48
CA GLY A 76 6.05 -14.10 7.69
C GLY A 76 6.93 -14.79 6.63
N PRO A 77 6.72 -16.08 6.31
CA PRO A 77 7.40 -16.70 5.17
C PRO A 77 7.08 -15.96 3.87
N CYS A 78 8.08 -15.77 3.02
CA CYS A 78 8.02 -14.99 1.79
C CYS A 78 7.50 -13.55 1.98
N SER A 79 7.63 -12.98 3.19
CA SER A 79 7.16 -11.62 3.47
C SER A 79 8.20 -10.56 3.11
N VAL A 80 7.73 -9.34 2.84
CA VAL A 80 8.59 -8.23 2.39
C VAL A 80 8.29 -6.95 3.18
N THR A 81 9.33 -6.31 3.70
CA THR A 81 9.24 -4.99 4.33
C THR A 81 10.23 -4.01 3.69
N LEU A 82 9.74 -2.84 3.29
CA LEU A 82 10.54 -1.76 2.72
C LEU A 82 10.18 -0.41 3.35
N GLY A 83 11.04 0.15 4.21
CA GLY A 83 10.80 1.49 4.77
C GLY A 83 11.33 1.72 6.18
N HIS A 84 10.49 2.26 7.08
CA HIS A 84 10.90 2.61 8.44
C HIS A 84 9.82 2.26 9.47
N SER A 85 10.15 1.49 10.51
CA SER A 85 9.20 1.11 11.57
C SER A 85 7.96 0.39 11.01
N ILE A 86 8.18 -0.75 10.35
CA ILE A 86 7.13 -1.52 9.68
C ILE A 86 7.31 -3.01 9.93
N LYS A 87 6.21 -3.77 9.89
CA LYS A 87 6.23 -5.20 10.22
C LYS A 87 5.30 -6.03 9.33
N SER A 88 5.82 -7.11 8.76
CA SER A 88 5.07 -8.04 7.92
C SER A 88 5.07 -9.44 8.53
N ILE A 89 3.91 -9.92 8.97
CA ILE A 89 3.74 -11.19 9.71
C ILE A 89 3.01 -12.24 8.87
N GLY A 90 2.10 -11.83 8.00
CA GLY A 90 1.33 -12.75 7.16
C GLY A 90 2.22 -13.52 6.16
N LEU A 91 1.82 -14.73 5.79
CA LEU A 91 2.46 -15.49 4.71
C LEU A 91 2.36 -14.70 3.40
N GLN A 92 3.46 -14.46 2.70
CA GLN A 92 3.48 -13.68 1.45
C GLN A 92 2.86 -12.27 1.61
N SER A 93 2.92 -11.73 2.83
CA SER A 93 2.48 -10.35 3.10
C SER A 93 3.60 -9.36 2.79
N MET A 94 3.23 -8.12 2.48
CA MET A 94 4.16 -7.05 2.19
C MET A 94 3.76 -5.77 2.91
N VAL A 95 4.75 -5.00 3.36
CA VAL A 95 4.58 -3.64 3.87
C VAL A 95 5.58 -2.70 3.22
N ILE A 96 5.10 -1.55 2.76
CA ILE A 96 5.94 -0.46 2.24
C ILE A 96 5.55 0.84 2.91
N GLY A 97 6.51 1.56 3.48
CA GLY A 97 6.29 2.92 3.99
C GLY A 97 6.83 3.15 5.40
N THR A 98 6.11 3.92 6.21
CA THR A 98 6.62 4.39 7.51
C THR A 98 5.56 4.28 8.59
N GLY A 99 5.88 3.61 9.70
CA GLY A 99 5.03 3.62 10.91
C GLY A 99 4.97 4.99 11.59
N ALA A 100 4.16 5.12 12.64
CA ALA A 100 4.03 6.35 13.42
C ALA A 100 5.21 6.57 14.39
N GLY A 101 5.94 5.51 14.74
CA GLY A 101 6.98 5.51 15.77
C GLY A 101 7.72 4.18 15.81
N ASN A 102 8.67 4.05 16.74
CA ASN A 102 9.51 2.85 16.87
C ASN A 102 8.96 1.82 17.88
N GLU A 103 7.89 2.17 18.61
CA GLU A 103 7.23 1.24 19.52
C GLU A 103 6.40 0.22 18.72
N GLU A 104 6.21 -0.98 19.28
CA GLU A 104 5.48 -2.06 18.61
C GLU A 104 4.06 -1.64 18.18
N THR A 105 3.39 -0.81 18.98
CA THR A 105 2.04 -0.31 18.70
C THR A 105 1.99 0.73 17.57
N ASP A 106 3.13 1.31 17.23
CA ASP A 106 3.23 2.40 16.28
C ASP A 106 3.70 1.91 14.90
N LEU A 107 4.10 0.64 14.80
CA LEU A 107 4.53 0.03 13.55
C LEU A 107 3.35 -0.14 12.60
N LEU A 108 3.54 0.21 11.32
CA LEU A 108 2.61 -0.22 10.28
C LEU A 108 2.75 -1.74 10.09
N THR A 109 1.74 -2.47 10.57
CA THR A 109 1.82 -3.94 10.67
C THR A 109 0.83 -4.62 9.73
N ASN A 110 1.35 -5.49 8.84
CA ASN A 110 0.54 -6.36 8.00
C ASN A 110 0.60 -7.81 8.47
N ASN A 111 -0.48 -8.27 9.09
CA ASN A 111 -0.66 -9.66 9.52
C ASN A 111 -1.58 -10.48 8.59
N ILE A 112 -1.94 -9.93 7.42
CA ILE A 112 -2.85 -10.57 6.47
C ILE A 112 -2.03 -11.28 5.38
N SER A 113 -2.21 -12.60 5.24
CA SER A 113 -1.51 -13.38 4.20
C SER A 113 -1.88 -12.93 2.78
N GLN A 114 -0.93 -13.04 1.85
CA GLN A 114 -1.08 -12.70 0.43
C GLN A 114 -1.61 -11.27 0.23
N SER A 115 -1.03 -10.29 0.92
CA SER A 115 -1.51 -8.91 0.88
C SER A 115 -0.38 -7.90 0.87
N LEU A 116 -0.68 -6.66 0.49
CA LEU A 116 0.22 -5.52 0.52
C LEU A 116 -0.43 -4.37 1.29
N MET A 117 0.30 -3.81 2.26
CA MET A 117 -0.03 -2.56 2.95
C MET A 117 0.95 -1.46 2.58
N ILE A 118 0.42 -0.28 2.26
CA ILE A 118 1.20 0.94 2.09
C ILE A 118 0.61 2.04 2.98
N GLY A 119 1.46 2.72 3.75
CA GLY A 119 1.08 3.81 4.65
C GLY A 119 2.31 4.57 5.15
N PHE A 120 2.12 5.83 5.56
CA PHE A 120 3.20 6.70 6.02
C PHE A 120 2.77 7.49 7.25
N GLY A 121 3.55 7.41 8.33
CA GLY A 121 3.33 8.14 9.58
C GLY A 121 2.13 7.63 10.39
N SER A 122 1.73 6.37 10.22
CA SER A 122 0.56 5.78 10.88
C SER A 122 0.77 4.29 11.17
N ASP A 123 0.07 3.77 12.18
CA ASP A 123 -0.09 2.34 12.46
C ASP A 123 -1.11 1.66 11.53
N ARG A 124 -1.85 2.47 10.75
CA ARG A 124 -2.90 2.05 9.81
C ARG A 124 -2.44 2.20 8.35
N PRO A 125 -2.72 1.21 7.48
CA PRO A 125 -2.45 1.37 6.06
C PRO A 125 -3.39 2.42 5.46
N THR A 126 -2.90 3.15 4.46
CA THR A 126 -3.73 3.98 3.60
C THR A 126 -4.14 3.23 2.34
N PHE A 127 -3.30 2.33 1.84
CA PHE A 127 -3.56 1.56 0.63
C PHE A 127 -3.32 0.08 0.93
N PHE A 128 -4.34 -0.72 0.70
CA PHE A 128 -4.30 -2.16 0.94
C PHE A 128 -4.68 -2.92 -0.32
N ILE A 129 -3.90 -3.93 -0.68
CA ILE A 129 -4.25 -4.92 -1.69
C ILE A 129 -4.36 -6.28 -1.00
N GLY A 130 -5.54 -6.88 -1.02
CA GLY A 130 -5.77 -8.23 -0.51
C GLY A 130 -5.54 -9.31 -1.55
N GLY A 131 -5.35 -10.55 -1.09
CA GLY A 131 -5.22 -11.72 -1.94
C GLY A 131 -6.46 -11.96 -2.80
N SER A 132 -6.30 -12.73 -3.88
CA SER A 132 -7.40 -13.17 -4.74
C SER A 132 -7.77 -14.63 -4.46
N SER A 133 -8.88 -15.10 -5.03
CA SER A 133 -9.32 -16.50 -4.92
C SER A 133 -8.52 -17.46 -5.83
N GLY A 134 -7.45 -16.99 -6.49
CA GLY A 134 -6.61 -17.78 -7.38
C GLY A 134 -6.62 -17.32 -8.83
N ILE A 135 -6.25 -18.23 -9.73
CA ILE A 135 -6.00 -17.96 -11.16
C ILE A 135 -7.20 -17.25 -11.80
N GLY A 136 -6.94 -16.15 -12.49
CA GLY A 136 -7.96 -15.39 -13.21
C GLY A 136 -8.82 -14.47 -12.33
N SER A 137 -8.56 -14.39 -11.03
CA SER A 137 -9.24 -13.46 -10.12
C SER A 137 -8.30 -12.36 -9.63
N THR A 138 -8.86 -11.17 -9.43
CA THR A 138 -8.14 -10.03 -8.85
C THR A 138 -8.39 -9.98 -7.35
N GLY A 139 -7.40 -9.50 -6.61
CA GLY A 139 -7.59 -9.09 -5.23
C GLY A 139 -8.58 -7.94 -5.08
N LYS A 140 -8.86 -7.58 -3.83
CA LYS A 140 -9.68 -6.40 -3.48
C LYS A 140 -8.76 -5.28 -3.02
N VAL A 141 -9.10 -4.03 -3.36
CA VAL A 141 -8.32 -2.84 -2.97
C VAL A 141 -9.10 -2.02 -1.94
N GLY A 142 -8.44 -1.73 -0.82
CA GLY A 142 -8.90 -0.79 0.20
C GLY A 142 -8.11 0.52 0.12
N ILE A 143 -8.78 1.66 0.27
CA ILE A 143 -8.15 2.98 0.47
C ILE A 143 -8.68 3.58 1.79
N GLY A 144 -7.78 4.05 2.64
CA GLY A 144 -8.02 4.37 4.05
C GLY A 144 -7.73 3.19 4.98
N ASP A 145 -8.07 3.32 6.28
CA ASP A 145 -7.85 2.33 7.34
C ASP A 145 -8.69 1.03 7.14
N VAL A 146 -8.42 0.28 6.07
CA VAL A 146 -9.14 -0.92 5.66
C VAL A 146 -8.15 -2.06 5.48
N THR A 147 -8.05 -2.94 6.48
CA THR A 147 -7.18 -4.12 6.45
C THR A 147 -7.86 -5.38 5.88
N ASP A 148 -9.19 -5.38 5.73
CA ASP A 148 -9.97 -6.44 5.07
C ASP A 148 -11.09 -5.86 4.18
N PRO A 149 -10.80 -5.51 2.90
CA PRO A 149 -11.76 -4.87 2.02
C PRO A 149 -12.91 -5.81 1.61
N GLN A 150 -14.15 -5.31 1.68
CA GLN A 150 -15.33 -6.11 1.36
C GLN A 150 -15.72 -6.04 -0.13
N ALA A 151 -15.26 -5.03 -0.87
CA ALA A 151 -15.49 -4.82 -2.30
C ALA A 151 -14.16 -4.57 -3.06
N LYS A 152 -14.19 -4.56 -4.40
CA LYS A 152 -12.98 -4.28 -5.21
C LYS A 152 -12.43 -2.87 -4.99
N LEU A 153 -13.31 -1.90 -4.75
CA LEU A 153 -12.99 -0.55 -4.27
C LEU A 153 -13.70 -0.38 -2.93
N HIS A 154 -12.96 -0.43 -1.82
CA HIS A 154 -13.48 -0.15 -0.48
C HIS A 154 -12.79 1.11 0.05
N ILE A 155 -13.55 2.20 0.24
CA ILE A 155 -13.05 3.45 0.80
C ILE A 155 -13.64 3.58 2.21
N LYS A 156 -12.78 3.70 3.23
CA LYS A 156 -13.18 3.99 4.62
C LYS A 156 -12.52 5.28 5.06
N ALA A 157 -13.31 6.18 5.61
CA ALA A 157 -12.81 7.37 6.27
C ALA A 157 -12.56 7.11 7.75
N ASP A 158 -11.67 7.91 8.33
CA ASP A 158 -11.34 7.85 9.75
C ASP A 158 -12.43 8.50 10.61
N ASN A 159 -12.29 8.34 11.93
CA ASN A 159 -13.23 8.92 12.87
C ASN A 159 -13.23 10.45 12.77
N GLY A 160 -14.36 11.02 12.36
CA GLY A 160 -14.52 12.47 12.13
C GLY A 160 -14.38 12.91 10.68
N GLU A 161 -14.17 11.98 9.74
CA GLU A 161 -14.00 12.28 8.31
C GLU A 161 -15.08 11.64 7.44
N ALA A 162 -15.27 12.18 6.23
CA ALA A 162 -16.22 11.66 5.25
C ALA A 162 -15.54 10.70 4.26
N ALA A 163 -16.10 9.50 4.07
CA ALA A 163 -15.65 8.58 3.02
C ALA A 163 -16.22 9.04 1.67
N SER A 164 -15.59 10.03 1.04
CA SER A 164 -16.05 10.61 -0.22
C SER A 164 -15.34 10.03 -1.44
N LEU A 165 -16.09 9.83 -2.52
CA LEU A 165 -15.54 9.62 -3.87
C LEU A 165 -15.84 10.86 -4.72
N PHE A 166 -14.80 11.63 -5.04
CA PHE A 166 -14.91 12.80 -5.91
C PHE A 166 -14.38 12.48 -7.31
N LEU A 167 -15.26 12.57 -8.32
CA LEU A 167 -14.92 12.33 -9.72
C LEU A 167 -15.00 13.66 -10.46
N GLU A 168 -13.88 14.17 -10.94
CA GLU A 168 -13.80 15.43 -11.67
C GLU A 168 -13.18 15.27 -13.06
N THR A 169 -13.62 16.10 -14.00
CA THR A 169 -13.02 16.20 -15.33
C THR A 169 -12.03 17.37 -15.37
N TYR A 170 -11.00 17.28 -16.20
CA TYR A 170 -9.97 18.33 -16.34
C TYR A 170 -10.54 19.75 -16.50
N SER A 171 -11.66 19.88 -17.22
CA SER A 171 -12.49 21.08 -17.17
C SER A 171 -13.96 20.67 -17.00
N PHE A 172 -14.66 21.25 -16.03
CA PHE A 172 -16.10 21.06 -15.85
C PHE A 172 -16.90 22.03 -16.74
N GLY A 173 -16.56 22.04 -18.04
CA GLY A 173 -17.26 22.78 -19.10
C GLY A 173 -18.28 21.90 -19.81
N GLY A 174 -19.26 22.50 -20.49
CA GLY A 174 -20.54 21.90 -20.91
C GLY A 174 -20.55 20.57 -21.68
N SER A 175 -19.41 20.02 -22.09
CA SER A 175 -19.29 18.74 -22.80
C SER A 175 -18.56 17.63 -22.03
N ASN A 176 -17.86 17.93 -20.93
CA ASN A 176 -17.13 16.91 -20.17
C ASN A 176 -18.01 16.32 -19.07
N ALA A 177 -17.89 15.01 -18.85
CA ALA A 177 -18.67 14.24 -17.90
C ALA A 177 -17.79 13.47 -16.92
N ALA A 178 -18.12 13.53 -15.64
CA ALA A 178 -17.62 12.58 -14.65
C ALA A 178 -18.62 11.43 -14.54
N ASP A 179 -18.19 10.23 -14.90
CA ASP A 179 -19.06 9.05 -15.01
C ASP A 179 -18.69 7.99 -13.97
N LEU A 180 -19.70 7.46 -13.27
CA LEU A 180 -19.64 6.19 -12.54
C LEU A 180 -20.53 5.17 -13.27
N TRP A 181 -19.90 4.31 -14.06
CA TRP A 181 -20.58 3.24 -14.81
C TRP A 181 -20.73 1.96 -13.99
N LEU A 182 -21.89 1.30 -14.14
CA LEU A 182 -22.26 0.08 -13.43
C LEU A 182 -22.58 -1.03 -14.45
N GLY A 183 -21.62 -1.91 -14.71
CA GLY A 183 -21.76 -3.01 -15.67
C GLY A 183 -21.49 -2.61 -17.13
N THR A 184 -22.27 -1.68 -17.70
CA THR A 184 -22.06 -1.11 -19.05
C THR A 184 -22.18 0.42 -19.02
N GLN A 185 -21.91 1.08 -20.14
CA GLN A 185 -22.08 2.54 -20.28
C GLN A 185 -23.55 3.00 -20.34
N GLU A 186 -24.52 2.09 -20.17
CA GLU A 186 -25.95 2.39 -20.15
C GLU A 186 -26.50 2.61 -18.74
N TYR A 187 -25.78 2.15 -17.70
CA TYR A 187 -26.23 2.18 -16.31
C TYR A 187 -25.21 2.92 -15.46
N GLY A 188 -25.61 3.98 -14.78
CA GLY A 188 -24.65 4.74 -13.96
C GLY A 188 -25.11 6.13 -13.55
N LEU A 189 -24.17 6.87 -12.98
CA LEU A 189 -24.30 8.28 -12.64
C LEU A 189 -23.36 9.09 -13.54
N ARG A 190 -23.89 10.13 -14.17
CA ARG A 190 -23.14 11.03 -15.03
C ARG A 190 -23.32 12.47 -14.56
N ALA A 191 -22.25 13.12 -14.13
CA ALA A 191 -22.26 14.53 -13.77
C ALA A 191 -21.68 15.38 -14.91
N MET A 192 -22.44 16.39 -15.35
CA MET A 192 -22.04 17.38 -16.36
C MET A 192 -22.39 18.79 -15.87
N TYR A 193 -21.94 19.84 -16.56
CA TYR A 193 -22.21 21.23 -16.18
C TYR A 193 -23.71 21.48 -15.92
N GLY A 194 -24.05 21.75 -14.65
CA GLY A 194 -25.41 22.03 -14.19
C GLY A 194 -26.38 20.86 -14.22
N LYS A 195 -25.93 19.62 -14.44
CA LYS A 195 -26.80 18.45 -14.62
C LYS A 195 -26.22 17.18 -14.00
N LEU A 196 -27.05 16.44 -13.27
CA LEU A 196 -26.77 15.07 -12.85
C LEU A 196 -27.74 14.14 -13.56
N TYR A 197 -27.20 13.20 -14.33
CA TYR A 197 -27.96 12.17 -15.03
C TYR A 197 -27.88 10.88 -14.25
N PHE A 198 -29.03 10.29 -13.98
CA PHE A 198 -29.16 8.88 -13.69
C PHE A 198 -29.36 8.21 -15.05
N ASN A 199 -28.51 7.26 -15.42
CA ASN A 199 -28.59 6.54 -16.69
C ASN A 199 -29.11 5.12 -16.42
N THR A 200 -30.07 4.68 -17.22
CA THR A 200 -30.55 3.29 -17.25
C THR A 200 -30.90 2.89 -18.68
N GLY A 201 -30.49 1.69 -19.10
CA GLY A 201 -30.93 1.07 -20.35
C GLY A 201 -32.36 0.50 -20.27
N GLY A 202 -33.02 0.57 -19.11
CA GLY A 202 -34.35 0.01 -18.89
C GLY A 202 -35.18 0.77 -17.86
N ASN A 203 -35.75 0.08 -16.87
CA ASN A 203 -36.60 0.67 -15.85
C ASN A 203 -35.79 1.23 -14.67
N TYR A 204 -36.31 2.29 -14.03
CA TYR A 204 -35.91 2.66 -12.67
C TYR A 204 -36.71 1.83 -11.67
N ILE A 205 -36.03 0.96 -10.92
CA ILE A 205 -36.65 0.12 -9.90
C ILE A 205 -36.30 0.68 -8.52
N PHE A 206 -37.29 1.22 -7.82
CA PHE A 206 -37.17 1.63 -6.42
C PHE A 206 -37.65 0.50 -5.52
N ASN A 207 -36.71 -0.35 -5.06
CA ASN A 207 -37.00 -1.63 -4.41
C ASN A 207 -37.42 -1.51 -2.92
N SER A 208 -38.44 -0.70 -2.64
CA SER A 208 -39.08 -0.66 -1.32
C SER A 208 -40.59 -0.51 -1.48
N ALA A 209 -41.35 -1.35 -0.77
CA ALA A 209 -42.82 -1.34 -0.80
C ALA A 209 -43.43 0.02 -0.35
N ASN A 210 -42.62 0.85 0.32
CA ASN A 210 -42.97 2.17 0.81
C ASN A 210 -42.13 3.29 0.16
N ALA A 211 -41.47 3.03 -0.98
CA ALA A 211 -40.74 4.07 -1.70
C ALA A 211 -41.72 5.10 -2.29
N ASN A 212 -41.83 6.24 -1.63
CA ASN A 212 -42.47 7.43 -2.19
C ASN A 212 -41.41 8.24 -2.95
N VAL A 213 -41.76 8.73 -4.14
CA VAL A 213 -40.85 9.54 -4.96
C VAL A 213 -41.29 11.00 -4.87
N GLY A 214 -40.42 11.85 -4.32
CA GLY A 214 -40.64 13.28 -4.21
C GLY A 214 -39.76 14.06 -5.19
N ILE A 215 -40.34 14.98 -5.95
CA ILE A 215 -39.59 15.98 -6.73
C ILE A 215 -39.78 17.32 -6.03
N GLY A 216 -38.73 17.84 -5.41
CA GLY A 216 -38.77 19.13 -4.69
C GLY A 216 -39.47 19.10 -3.32
N VAL A 217 -39.71 17.91 -2.75
CA VAL A 217 -40.32 17.74 -1.41
C VAL A 217 -39.48 16.79 -0.56
N LEU A 218 -39.29 17.13 0.72
CA LEU A 218 -38.45 16.35 1.67
C LEU A 218 -39.19 15.14 2.26
N THR A 219 -40.52 15.18 2.29
CA THR A 219 -41.38 14.12 2.84
C THR A 219 -42.49 13.78 1.85
N PRO A 220 -42.19 13.04 0.77
CA PRO A 220 -43.21 12.65 -0.19
C PRO A 220 -44.21 11.67 0.45
N HIS A 221 -45.51 11.97 0.32
CA HIS A 221 -46.60 11.14 0.85
C HIS A 221 -47.18 10.17 -0.18
N GLU A 222 -46.96 10.43 -1.47
CA GLU A 222 -47.53 9.66 -2.57
C GLU A 222 -46.53 8.64 -3.14
N LYS A 223 -47.04 7.44 -3.44
CA LYS A 223 -46.29 6.45 -4.22
C LYS A 223 -46.28 6.90 -5.68
N PRO A 224 -45.22 6.61 -6.45
CA PRO A 224 -45.25 6.79 -7.90
C PRO A 224 -46.31 5.85 -8.49
N VAL A 225 -47.52 6.35 -8.69
CA VAL A 225 -48.58 5.64 -9.42
C VAL A 225 -48.32 5.93 -10.90
N LEU A 226 -48.16 4.87 -11.70
CA LEU A 226 -47.96 4.86 -13.14
C LEU A 226 -48.18 6.24 -13.80
N PHE A 227 -47.09 6.98 -14.07
CA PHE A 227 -47.17 8.21 -14.87
C PHE A 227 -47.52 7.80 -16.30
N ARG A 228 -48.81 7.77 -16.61
CA ARG A 228 -49.27 7.75 -18.01
C ARG A 228 -49.04 9.16 -18.54
N ILE A 229 -48.00 9.30 -19.36
CA ILE A 229 -47.80 10.45 -20.24
C ILE A 229 -48.75 10.31 -21.42
#